data_AF-A0A8T7AKH3-F1
#
_entry.id   AF-A0A8T7AKH3-F1
#
_cell.length_a   1.000
_cell.length_b   1.000
_cell.length_c   1.000
_cell.angle_alpha   90.00
_cell.angle_beta   90.00
_cell.angle_gamma   90.00
#
_symmetry.space_group_name_H-M   'P 1'
#
loop_
_entity.id
_entity.type
_entity.pdbx_description
1 polymer ?
#
loop_
_entity_poly.entity_id
_entity_poly.type
_entity_poly.pdbx_seq_one_letter_code
_entity_poly.pdbx_strand_id
1 'polypeptide(L)' 'MDSQQVLVGRISGLYGVKGWVKIFSFTEPRENILEYSPWQLSHGDE' A
#
# COMPACT_ATOMS: atom_id res chain seq x y z
N MET A 1 17.12 -13.28 11.22
CA MET A 1 17.36 -12.46 10.01
C MET A 1 16.33 -11.34 10.06
N ASP A 2 16.76 -10.11 10.29
CA ASP A 2 15.86 -8.96 10.24
C ASP A 2 15.24 -8.86 8.85
N SER A 3 13.92 -8.93 8.79
CA SER A 3 13.18 -8.77 7.54
C SER A 3 12.94 -7.29 7.35
N GLN A 4 13.91 -6.60 6.72
CA GLN A 4 13.78 -5.18 6.42
C GLN A 4 12.67 -5.00 5.37
N GLN A 5 11.50 -4.58 5.83
CA GLN A 5 10.36 -4.25 4.97
C GLN A 5 10.58 -2.88 4.34
N VAL A 6 10.07 -2.72 3.11
CA VAL A 6 10.11 -1.45 2.38
C VAL A 6 8.68 -0.99 2.15
N LEU A 7 8.42 0.29 2.44
CA LEU A 7 7.14 0.90 2.18
C LEU A 7 6.97 1.15 0.67
N VAL A 8 6.01 0.47 0.05
CA VAL A 8 5.72 0.60 -1.39
C VAL A 8 4.53 1.50 -1.71
N GLY A 9 3.75 1.90 -0.70
CA GLY A 9 2.63 2.81 -0.87
C GLY A 9 1.89 3.10 0.44
N ARG A 10 0.82 3.90 0.35
CA ARG A 10 -0.08 4.20 1.46
C ARG A 10 -1.55 4.20 1.04
N ILE A 11 -2.43 3.78 1.95
CA ILE A 11 -3.87 3.97 1.80
C ILE A 11 -4.18 5.45 2.02
N SER A 12 -4.68 6.12 0.99
CA SER A 12 -4.89 7.58 0.99
C SER A 12 -6.34 7.99 1.28
N GLY A 13 -7.25 7.02 1.39
CA GLY A 13 -8.64 7.25 1.79
C GLY A 13 -9.59 6.22 1.20
N LEU A 14 -10.89 6.47 1.37
CA LEU A 14 -11.95 5.60 0.86
C LEU A 14 -12.27 5.93 -0.60
N TYR A 15 -12.74 4.92 -1.34
CA TYR A 15 -13.30 5.05 -2.67
C TYR A 15 -14.74 4.52 -2.70
N GLY A 16 -15.70 5.43 -2.80
CA GLY A 16 -17.13 5.10 -2.83
C GLY A 16 -17.63 4.46 -1.52
N VAL A 17 -18.70 3.67 -1.61
CA VAL A 17 -19.41 3.08 -0.45
C VAL A 17 -19.26 1.56 -0.33
N LYS A 18 -18.56 0.93 -1.28
CA LYS A 18 -18.43 -0.54 -1.37
C LYS A 18 -17.14 -1.08 -0.72
N GLY A 19 -16.51 -0.30 0.16
CA GLY A 19 -15.30 -0.73 0.87
C GLY A 19 -14.00 -0.66 0.05
N TRP A 20 -13.99 -0.01 -1.10
CA TRP A 20 -12.76 0.22 -1.86
C TRP A 20 -11.94 1.33 -1.22
N VAL A 21 -10.63 1.29 -1.45
CA VAL A 21 -9.69 2.30 -0.96
C VAL A 21 -8.89 2.93 -2.10
N LYS A 22 -8.47 4.17 -1.91
CA LYS A 22 -7.50 4.85 -2.75
C LYS A 22 -6.10 4.53 -2.26
N ILE A 23 -5.19 4.31 -3.20
CA ILE A 23 -3.81 3.96 -2.91
C ILE A 23 -2.90 4.98 -3.57
N PHE A 24 -1.95 5.50 -2.80
CA PHE A 24 -0.83 6.27 -3.31
C PHE A 24 0.37 5.33 -3.40
N SER A 25 0.80 5.02 -4.63
CA SER A 25 1.96 4.16 -4.90
C SER A 25 3.26 4.96 -4.85
N PHE A 26 4.30 4.37 -4.26
CA PHE A 26 5.69 4.86 -4.32
C PHE A 26 6.52 4.10 -5.36
N THR A 27 5.92 3.16 -6.09
CA THR A 27 6.60 2.40 -7.14
C THR A 27 6.69 3.20 -8.44
N GLU A 28 7.67 2.85 -9.28
CA GLU A 28 7.80 3.36 -10.64
C GLU A 28 8.03 2.16 -11.60
N PRO A 29 7.12 1.87 -12.54
CA PRO A 29 5.80 2.48 -12.75
C PRO A 29 4.85 2.34 -11.55
N ARG A 30 3.87 3.24 -11.47
CA ARG A 30 2.95 3.32 -10.32
C ARG A 30 2.08 2.07 -10.14
N GLU A 31 1.82 1.34 -11.22
CA GLU A 31 0.97 0.17 -11.27
C GLU A 31 1.63 -1.05 -10.63
N ASN A 32 2.97 -1.09 -10.54
CA ASN A 32 3.73 -2.22 -10.01
C ASN A 32 3.35 -2.59 -8.58
N ILE A 33 2.79 -1.65 -7.79
CA ILE A 33 2.27 -1.96 -6.45
C ILE A 33 1.23 -3.10 -6.47
N LEU A 34 0.51 -3.28 -7.58
CA LEU A 34 -0.52 -4.31 -7.75
C LEU A 34 0.06 -5.72 -7.97
N GLU A 35 1.36 -5.85 -8.26
CA GLU A 35 2.03 -7.13 -8.47
C GLU A 35 2.43 -7.82 -7.15
N TYR A 36 2.46 -7.07 -6.05
CA TYR A 36 2.80 -7.62 -4.73
C TYR A 36 1.62 -8.35 -4.11
N SER A 37 1.85 -9.54 -3.57
CA SER A 37 0.87 -10.29 -2.79
C SER A 37 1.56 -11.27 -1.83
N PRO A 38 1.10 -11.40 -0.56
CA PRO A 38 0.09 -10.58 0.09
C PRO A 38 0.66 -9.21 0.50
N TRP A 39 -0.20 -8.22 0.68
CA TRP A 39 0.22 -6.95 1.28
C TRP A 39 0.27 -7.04 2.79
N GLN A 40 1.34 -6.48 3.35
CA GLN A 40 1.50 -6.31 4.79
C GLN A 40 1.14 -4.87 5.13
N LEU A 41 0.13 -4.69 5.98
CA LEU A 41 -0.33 -3.37 6.41
C LEU A 41 0.31 -3.02 7.75
N SER A 42 0.88 -1.84 7.86
CA SER A 42 1.28 -1.24 9.12
C SER A 42 0.29 -0.16 9.52
N HIS A 43 0.05 0.00 10.82
CA HIS A 43 -0.61 1.18 11.34
C HIS A 43 0.34 2.37 11.18
N GLY A 44 -0.17 3.48 10.65
CA GLY A 44 0.57 4.73 10.59
C GLY A 44 0.57 5.39 11.96
N ASP A 45 1.33 4.82 12.90
CA ASP A 45 1.67 5.47 14.15
C ASP A 45 3.04 6.15 13.95
N GLU A 46 3.01 7.49 13.82
CA GLU A 46 4.13 8.45 13.63
C GLU A 46 5.29 8.09 12.69
#